data_AF-A0A6F8YUJ0-F1
#
_entry.id   AF-A0A6F8YUJ0-F1
#
_cell.length_a   1.000
_cell.length_b   1.000
_cell.length_c   1.000
_cell.angle_alpha   90.00
_cell.angle_beta   90.00
_cell.angle_gamma   90.00
#
_symmetry.space_group_name_H-M   'P 1'
#
loop_
_entity.id
_entity.type
_entity.pdbx_description
1 polymer ?
#
loop_
_entity_poly.entity_id
_entity_poly.type
_entity_poly.pdbx_seq_one_letter_code
_entity_poly.pdbx_strand_id
1 'polypeptide(L)'
;MEPEGIVDESGTLHPLDVIVYATGFDTHAYMRPMNVTGPDGVTVDQLWSEGVYSYRGVGLPGMPNFFLLNGPFAPVNSVAVPTCLRDEVGYLLKIFDVIRTTGRALAPTERATKEFCDRIRAALPGTTYSLCDNWYTDQAGTPIIWPFTRQEHADQYAALDIADFDTYPVATSAAAGEAR
;
A
#
# COMPACT_ATOMS: atom_id res chain seq x y z
N MET A 1 31.05 -6.93 15.09
CA MET A 1 30.58 -8.19 15.73
C MET A 1 31.71 -9.18 15.65
N GLU A 2 31.94 -9.90 16.73
CA GLU A 2 32.93 -10.97 16.85
C GLU A 2 32.21 -12.27 17.27
N PRO A 3 32.85 -13.44 17.14
CA PRO A 3 32.22 -14.71 17.53
C PRO A 3 31.73 -14.74 18.98
N GLU A 4 32.43 -14.04 19.89
CA GLU A 4 32.15 -14.01 21.33
C GLU A 4 31.16 -12.92 21.75
N GLY A 5 30.80 -11.98 20.85
CA GLY A 5 29.91 -10.87 21.19
C GLY A 5 29.95 -9.65 20.28
N ILE A 6 29.62 -8.48 20.84
CA ILE A 6 29.59 -7.21 20.10
C ILE A 6 30.70 -6.30 20.61
N VAL A 7 31.47 -5.73 19.69
CA VAL A 7 32.46 -4.69 19.98
C VAL A 7 31.82 -3.34 19.72
N ASP A 8 31.81 -2.46 20.72
CA ASP A 8 31.28 -1.11 20.59
C ASP A 8 32.29 -0.14 19.93
N GLU A 9 31.88 1.11 19.73
CA GLU A 9 32.73 2.14 19.08
C GLU A 9 34.00 2.47 19.88
N SER A 10 34.07 2.13 21.17
CA SER A 10 35.26 2.31 22.01
C SER A 10 36.27 1.17 21.89
N GLY A 11 35.91 0.09 21.18
CA GLY A 11 36.70 -1.15 21.10
C GLY A 11 36.47 -2.11 22.26
N THR A 12 35.46 -1.88 23.11
CA THR A 12 35.13 -2.77 24.23
C THR A 12 34.31 -3.95 23.73
N LEU A 13 34.76 -5.17 24.02
CA LEU A 13 33.99 -6.39 23.77
C LEU A 13 32.93 -6.58 24.85
N HIS A 14 31.68 -6.71 24.42
CA HIS A 14 30.53 -7.12 25.23
C HIS A 14 30.24 -8.59 24.93
N PRO A 15 30.65 -9.55 25.81
CA PRO A 15 30.40 -10.96 25.59
C PRO A 15 28.91 -11.28 25.69
N LEU A 16 28.38 -12.04 24.73
CA LEU A 16 26.95 -12.34 24.63
C LEU A 16 26.74 -13.80 24.27
N ASP A 17 25.85 -14.49 24.98
CA ASP A 17 25.43 -15.85 24.62
C ASP A 17 24.35 -15.85 23.52
N VAL A 18 23.55 -14.78 23.45
CA VAL A 18 22.42 -14.63 22.51
C VAL A 18 22.31 -13.18 22.04
N ILE A 19 22.06 -12.99 20.74
CA ILE A 19 21.74 -11.68 20.14
C ILE A 19 20.29 -11.70 19.65
N VAL A 20 19.51 -10.70 20.03
CA VAL A 20 18.12 -10.52 19.59
C VAL A 20 18.04 -9.34 18.62
N TYR A 21 17.64 -9.62 17.38
CA TYR A 21 17.39 -8.58 16.38
C TYR A 21 15.98 -8.02 16.53
N ALA A 22 15.86 -6.87 17.19
CA ALA A 22 14.62 -6.09 17.31
C ALA A 22 14.65 -4.86 16.38
N THR A 23 15.16 -5.03 15.15
CA THR A 23 15.42 -3.94 14.18
C THR A 23 14.18 -3.46 13.42
N GLY A 24 13.00 -4.02 13.71
CA GLY A 24 11.75 -3.68 13.04
C GLY A 24 11.57 -4.36 11.68
N PHE A 25 10.87 -3.67 10.77
CA PHE A 25 10.51 -4.15 9.44
C PHE A 25 10.78 -3.08 8.39
N ASP A 26 10.96 -3.50 7.13
CA ASP A 26 10.87 -2.58 6.00
C ASP A 26 9.39 -2.23 5.74
N THR A 27 8.96 -1.09 6.25
CA THR A 27 7.59 -0.59 6.19
C THR A 27 7.18 -0.09 4.79
N HIS A 28 8.13 -0.01 3.85
CA HIS A 28 7.91 0.46 2.47
C HIS A 28 8.03 -0.67 1.44
N ALA A 29 8.48 -1.85 1.85
CA ALA A 29 8.54 -3.03 0.98
C ALA A 29 7.14 -3.50 0.54
N TYR A 30 6.14 -3.41 1.42
CA TYR A 30 4.79 -3.96 1.22
C TYR A 30 4.82 -5.40 0.71
N MET A 31 4.65 -5.59 -0.59
CA MET A 31 4.54 -6.90 -1.24
C MET A 31 5.84 -7.33 -1.93
N ARG A 32 6.88 -6.47 -1.92
CA ARG A 32 8.23 -6.84 -2.34
C ARG A 32 8.74 -7.97 -1.44
N PRO A 33 9.46 -8.96 -1.99
CA PRO A 33 10.11 -8.97 -3.32
C PRO A 33 9.26 -9.62 -4.43
N MET A 34 7.93 -9.65 -4.34
CA MET A 34 7.11 -10.21 -5.43
C MET A 34 7.21 -9.35 -6.70
N ASN A 35 7.50 -10.00 -7.83
CA ASN A 35 7.51 -9.35 -9.15
C ASN A 35 6.09 -9.29 -9.72
N VAL A 36 5.42 -8.16 -9.52
CA VAL A 36 4.07 -7.92 -10.05
C VAL A 36 4.18 -7.08 -11.33
N THR A 37 3.66 -7.63 -12.43
CA THR A 37 3.64 -7.00 -13.75
C THR A 37 2.20 -6.84 -14.24
N GLY A 38 1.84 -5.62 -14.62
CA GLY A 38 0.57 -5.27 -15.22
C GLY A 38 0.61 -5.25 -16.75
N PRO A 39 -0.40 -4.63 -17.38
CA PRO A 39 -0.45 -4.39 -18.82
C PRO A 39 0.81 -3.69 -19.35
N ASP A 40 1.13 -3.96 -20.61
CA ASP A 40 2.25 -3.34 -21.33
C ASP A 40 3.63 -3.48 -20.66
N GLY A 41 3.76 -4.42 -19.71
CA GLY A 41 5.00 -4.70 -18.99
C GLY A 41 5.29 -3.76 -17.82
N VAL A 42 4.36 -2.86 -17.46
CA VAL A 42 4.50 -1.97 -16.30
C VAL A 42 4.62 -2.81 -15.04
N THR A 43 5.63 -2.54 -14.21
CA THR A 43 5.82 -3.24 -12.93
C THR A 43 5.51 -2.34 -11.75
N VAL A 44 5.14 -2.94 -10.62
CA VAL A 44 4.97 -2.16 -9.37
C VAL A 44 6.28 -1.51 -8.96
N ASP A 45 7.42 -2.18 -9.16
CA ASP A 45 8.72 -1.59 -8.85
C ASP A 45 9.00 -0.31 -9.66
N GLN A 46 8.56 -0.26 -10.92
CA GLN A 46 8.60 0.96 -11.72
C GLN A 46 7.62 2.02 -11.19
N LEU A 47 6.38 1.63 -10.87
CA LEU A 47 5.39 2.57 -10.34
C LEU A 47 5.84 3.21 -9.03
N TRP A 48 6.50 2.45 -8.16
CA TRP A 48 6.92 2.89 -6.83
C TRP A 48 8.41 3.27 -6.75
N SER A 49 9.07 3.57 -7.88
CA SER A 49 10.50 3.92 -7.90
C SER A 49 10.82 5.22 -7.15
N GLU A 50 9.91 6.19 -7.21
CA GLU A 50 10.04 7.52 -6.59
C GLU A 50 9.29 7.64 -5.25
N GLY A 51 8.73 6.53 -4.76
CA GLY A 51 7.90 6.50 -3.55
C GLY A 51 6.66 5.63 -3.71
N VAL A 52 6.25 5.03 -2.60
CA VAL A 52 5.08 4.17 -2.55
C VAL A 52 3.79 4.99 -2.44
N TYR A 53 2.78 4.62 -3.22
CA TYR A 53 1.48 5.28 -3.21
C TYR A 53 0.37 4.30 -3.58
N SER A 54 -0.87 4.68 -3.29
CA SER A 54 -2.05 3.98 -3.78
C SER A 54 -3.26 4.90 -3.77
N TYR A 55 -4.29 4.56 -4.53
CA TYR A 55 -5.60 5.17 -4.39
C TYR A 55 -6.35 4.52 -3.22
N ARG A 56 -6.72 5.31 -2.22
CA ARG A 56 -7.47 4.90 -1.02
C ARG A 56 -6.88 3.67 -0.32
N GLY A 57 -5.57 3.43 -0.38
CA GLY A 57 -4.98 2.25 0.26
C GLY A 57 -5.17 0.92 -0.49
N VAL A 58 -5.95 0.90 -1.58
CA VAL A 58 -6.52 -0.35 -2.12
C VAL A 58 -6.18 -0.62 -3.58
N GLY A 59 -5.72 0.35 -4.36
CA GLY A 59 -5.48 0.14 -5.80
C GLY A 59 -4.33 0.98 -6.36
N LEU A 60 -3.77 0.51 -7.47
CA LEU A 60 -2.71 1.20 -8.21
C LEU A 60 -3.19 1.55 -9.62
N PRO A 61 -2.96 2.80 -10.10
CA PRO A 61 -3.32 3.17 -11.45
C PRO A 61 -2.53 2.34 -12.47
N GLY A 62 -3.17 1.99 -13.58
CA GLY A 62 -2.57 1.14 -14.61
C GLY A 62 -2.45 -0.35 -14.24
N MET A 63 -2.86 -0.76 -13.03
CA MET A 63 -2.79 -2.15 -12.56
C MET A 63 -4.21 -2.75 -12.41
N PRO A 64 -4.88 -3.13 -13.51
CA PRO A 64 -6.25 -3.64 -13.47
C PRO A 64 -6.38 -4.96 -12.70
N ASN A 65 -7.44 -5.07 -11.89
CA ASN A 65 -7.71 -6.22 -11.03
C ASN A 65 -6.59 -6.57 -10.04
N PHE A 66 -5.71 -5.61 -9.75
CA PHE A 66 -4.71 -5.73 -8.71
C PHE A 66 -5.07 -4.80 -7.55
N PHE A 67 -5.43 -5.40 -6.42
CA PHE A 67 -5.88 -4.67 -5.23
C PHE A 67 -5.04 -5.02 -4.02
N LEU A 68 -4.86 -4.03 -3.16
CA LEU A 68 -4.11 -4.11 -1.91
C LEU A 68 -5.06 -4.10 -0.73
N LEU A 69 -4.60 -4.67 0.37
CA LEU A 69 -5.15 -4.46 1.71
C LEU A 69 -4.05 -3.87 2.57
N ASN A 70 -4.40 -2.88 3.37
CA ASN A 70 -3.48 -2.11 4.21
C ASN A 70 -2.30 -1.55 3.38
N GLY A 71 -2.58 -1.05 2.17
CA GLY A 71 -1.59 -0.48 1.26
C GLY A 71 -1.12 0.92 1.67
N PRO A 72 -0.28 1.60 0.86
CA PRO A 72 0.18 2.96 1.13
C PRO A 72 -0.97 3.92 1.42
N PHE A 73 -0.84 4.73 2.47
CA PHE A 73 -1.85 5.67 2.99
C PHE A 73 -3.11 5.05 3.62
N ALA A 74 -3.23 3.73 3.71
CA ALA A 74 -4.32 3.07 4.42
C ALA A 74 -4.16 3.06 5.96
N PRO A 75 -2.97 2.79 6.53
CA PRO A 75 -2.82 2.65 7.97
C PRO A 75 -3.23 3.92 8.71
N VAL A 76 -4.17 3.77 9.64
CA VAL A 76 -4.52 4.80 10.63
C VAL A 76 -3.87 4.39 11.95
N ASN A 77 -2.81 5.10 12.34
CA ASN A 77 -1.98 4.65 13.47
C ASN A 77 -2.72 4.56 14.81
N SER A 78 -3.79 5.32 14.97
CA SER A 78 -4.63 5.34 16.18
C SER A 78 -5.76 4.30 16.15
N VAL A 79 -5.85 3.45 15.13
CA VAL A 79 -6.94 2.50 14.92
C VAL A 79 -6.38 1.09 14.76
N ALA A 80 -7.04 0.11 15.35
CA ALA A 80 -6.67 -1.29 15.18
C ALA A 80 -6.80 -1.72 13.70
N VAL A 81 -5.73 -2.28 13.13
CA VAL A 81 -5.66 -2.73 11.72
C VAL A 81 -6.86 -3.57 11.27
N PRO A 82 -7.35 -4.57 12.05
CA PRO A 82 -8.53 -5.35 11.64
C PRO A 82 -9.80 -4.51 11.42
N THR A 83 -9.88 -3.34 12.04
CA THR A 83 -10.99 -2.41 11.86
C THR A 83 -10.87 -1.66 10.54
N CYS A 84 -9.68 -1.17 10.19
CA CYS A 84 -9.41 -0.56 8.89
C CYS A 84 -9.64 -1.57 7.76
N LEU A 85 -9.14 -2.80 7.91
CA LEU A 85 -9.32 -3.87 6.93
C LEU A 85 -10.79 -4.21 6.67
N ARG A 86 -11.67 -4.11 7.66
CA ARG A 86 -13.12 -4.31 7.45
C ARG A 86 -13.67 -3.27 6.47
N ASP A 87 -13.28 -2.01 6.64
CA ASP A 87 -13.75 -0.91 5.80
C ASP A 87 -13.20 -1.07 4.36
N GLU A 88 -11.92 -1.41 4.22
CA GLU A 88 -11.26 -1.68 2.93
C GLU A 88 -11.87 -2.88 2.19
N VAL A 89 -12.06 -4.02 2.87
CA VAL A 89 -12.70 -5.21 2.29
C VAL A 89 -14.13 -4.89 1.84
N GLY A 90 -14.89 -4.14 2.65
CA GLY A 90 -16.24 -3.70 2.27
C GLY A 90 -16.26 -2.86 1.00
N TYR A 91 -15.24 -2.04 0.78
CA TYR A 91 -15.07 -1.26 -0.45
C TYR A 91 -14.68 -2.14 -1.66
N LEU A 92 -13.73 -3.06 -1.47
CA LEU A 92 -13.32 -4.00 -2.52
C LEU A 92 -14.47 -4.89 -2.99
N LEU A 93 -15.37 -5.31 -2.08
CA LEU A 93 -16.56 -6.07 -2.46
C LEU A 93 -17.48 -5.29 -3.42
N LYS A 94 -17.62 -3.97 -3.25
CA LYS A 94 -18.39 -3.11 -4.17
C LYS A 94 -17.72 -3.07 -5.55
N ILE A 95 -16.39 -2.96 -5.59
CA ILE A 95 -15.61 -3.00 -6.83
C ILE A 95 -15.78 -4.36 -7.53
N PHE A 96 -15.74 -5.46 -6.79
CA PHE A 96 -15.92 -6.80 -7.33
C PHE A 96 -17.32 -7.03 -7.88
N ASP A 97 -18.36 -6.45 -7.28
CA ASP A 97 -19.71 -6.48 -7.85
C ASP A 97 -19.79 -5.77 -9.20
N VAL A 98 -19.06 -4.66 -9.38
CA VAL A 98 -18.98 -3.95 -10.66
C VAL A 98 -18.22 -4.78 -11.69
N ILE A 99 -17.08 -5.35 -11.32
CA ILE A 99 -16.29 -6.25 -12.20
C ILE A 99 -17.14 -7.44 -12.64
N ARG A 100 -17.87 -8.07 -11.70
CA ARG A 100 -18.76 -9.20 -11.97
C ARG A 100 -19.92 -8.83 -12.90
N THR A 101 -20.50 -7.64 -12.72
CA THR A 101 -21.65 -7.18 -13.51
C THR A 101 -21.25 -6.74 -14.91
N THR A 102 -20.09 -6.09 -15.05
CA THR A 102 -19.62 -5.52 -16.33
C THR A 102 -18.76 -6.48 -17.13
N GLY A 103 -18.14 -7.48 -16.49
CA GLY A 103 -17.13 -8.34 -17.09
C GLY A 103 -15.85 -7.59 -17.46
N ARG A 104 -15.61 -6.42 -16.86
CA ARG A 104 -14.44 -5.56 -17.12
C ARG A 104 -13.55 -5.49 -15.89
N ALA A 105 -12.24 -5.52 -16.10
CA ALA A 105 -11.29 -5.30 -15.03
C ALA A 105 -11.21 -3.79 -14.71
N LEU A 106 -10.88 -3.45 -13.47
CA LEU A 106 -10.84 -2.07 -13.01
C LEU A 106 -9.47 -1.72 -12.40
N ALA A 107 -9.01 -0.51 -12.66
CA ALA A 107 -7.91 0.15 -11.93
C ALA A 107 -8.33 1.60 -11.62
N PRO A 108 -7.89 2.19 -10.51
CA PRO A 108 -8.12 3.62 -10.28
C PRO A 108 -7.43 4.45 -11.36
N THR A 109 -8.02 5.58 -11.74
CA THR A 109 -7.42 6.51 -12.70
C THR A 109 -6.19 7.19 -12.09
N GLU A 110 -5.25 7.62 -12.92
CA GLU A 110 -4.11 8.43 -12.47
C GLU A 110 -4.57 9.72 -11.78
N ARG A 111 -5.60 10.37 -12.35
CA ARG A 111 -6.17 11.61 -11.82
C ARG A 111 -6.68 11.42 -10.38
N ALA A 112 -7.56 10.44 -10.16
CA ALA A 112 -8.13 10.18 -8.83
C ALA A 112 -7.06 9.76 -7.82
N THR A 113 -6.08 8.96 -8.26
CA THR A 113 -4.92 8.58 -7.44
C THR A 113 -4.10 9.80 -7.02
N LYS A 114 -3.80 10.69 -7.98
CA LYS A 114 -3.04 11.90 -7.71
C LYS A 114 -3.77 12.84 -6.76
N GLU A 115 -5.05 13.13 -7.02
CA GLU A 115 -5.87 13.99 -6.17
C GLU A 115 -5.94 13.45 -4.73
N PHE A 116 -6.10 12.13 -4.57
CA PHE A 116 -6.08 11.46 -3.28
C PHE A 116 -4.73 11.63 -2.56
N CYS A 117 -3.63 11.37 -3.25
CA CYS A 117 -2.29 11.51 -2.70
C CYS A 117 -2.01 12.96 -2.31
N ASP A 118 -2.28 13.92 -3.20
CA ASP A 118 -2.08 15.35 -2.96
C ASP A 118 -2.86 15.81 -1.71
N ARG A 119 -4.10 15.34 -1.54
CA ARG A 119 -4.93 15.65 -0.37
C ARG A 119 -4.28 15.17 0.94
N ILE A 120 -3.75 13.94 0.96
CA ILE A 120 -3.06 13.41 2.14
C ILE A 120 -1.76 14.15 2.41
N ARG A 121 -0.94 14.36 1.37
CA ARG A 121 0.33 15.07 1.49
C ARG A 121 0.14 16.51 1.97
N ALA A 122 -0.94 17.18 1.57
CA ALA A 122 -1.27 18.52 2.04
C ALA A 122 -1.75 18.56 3.51
N ALA A 123 -2.32 17.46 4.03
CA ALA A 123 -2.85 17.37 5.39
C ALA A 123 -1.81 16.91 6.43
N LEU A 124 -0.69 16.35 5.98
CA LEU A 124 0.36 15.84 6.85
C LEU A 124 1.19 16.90 7.59
N PRO A 125 1.54 18.05 6.96
CA PRO A 125 2.26 19.11 7.66
C PRO A 125 1.51 19.59 8.90
N GLY A 126 2.21 19.62 10.04
CA GLY A 126 1.65 20.07 11.31
C GLY A 126 0.95 18.99 12.14
N THR A 127 0.93 17.74 11.66
CA THR A 127 0.51 16.58 12.45
C THR A 127 1.66 16.07 13.32
N THR A 128 1.37 15.33 14.38
CA THR A 128 2.42 14.67 15.20
C THR A 128 3.28 13.71 14.39
N TYR A 129 2.75 13.19 13.27
CA TYR A 129 3.46 12.28 12.38
C TYR A 129 4.51 12.96 11.50
N SER A 130 4.43 14.28 11.33
CA SER A 130 5.45 15.06 10.62
C SER A 130 6.50 15.67 11.57
N LEU A 131 6.38 15.48 12.88
CA LEU A 131 7.22 16.14 13.89
C LEU A 131 8.30 15.24 14.49
N CYS A 132 8.40 13.98 14.07
CA CYS A 132 9.40 13.03 14.56
C CYS A 132 9.95 12.17 13.42
N ASP A 133 11.24 11.81 13.48
CA ASP A 133 11.83 10.81 12.61
C ASP A 133 11.16 9.44 12.87
N ASN A 134 10.52 8.88 11.85
CA ASN A 134 9.73 7.66 11.99
C ASN A 134 9.72 6.85 10.68
N TRP A 135 9.25 5.60 10.80
CA TRP A 135 9.19 4.62 9.69
C TRP A 135 8.03 4.84 8.72
N TYR A 136 7.27 5.93 8.87
CA TYR A 136 6.14 6.23 8.00
C TYR A 136 6.53 7.15 6.85
N THR A 137 7.77 7.58 6.73
CA THR A 137 8.16 8.61 5.77
C THR A 137 8.74 7.99 4.51
N ASP A 138 8.17 8.29 3.33
CA ASP A 138 8.71 7.83 2.05
C ASP A 138 10.09 8.48 1.73
N GLN A 139 10.72 8.04 0.64
CA GLN A 139 12.03 8.55 0.22
C GLN A 139 12.05 10.07 -0.02
N ALA A 140 10.88 10.68 -0.32
CA ALA A 140 10.73 12.11 -0.53
C ALA A 140 10.46 12.89 0.77
N GLY A 141 10.46 12.23 1.94
CA GLY A 141 10.22 12.89 3.21
C GLY A 141 8.74 13.04 3.55
N THR A 142 7.82 12.37 2.83
CA THR A 142 6.38 12.49 3.08
C THR A 142 5.83 11.27 3.81
N PRO A 143 5.11 11.44 4.93
CA PRO A 143 4.49 10.32 5.60
C PRO A 143 3.45 9.57 4.71
N ILE A 144 3.43 8.24 4.77
CA ILE A 144 2.57 7.32 4.01
C ILE A 144 1.47 6.71 4.89
N ILE A 145 0.84 7.57 5.70
CA ILE A 145 -0.23 7.20 6.64
C ILE A 145 -1.48 8.03 6.37
N TRP A 146 -2.60 7.60 6.94
CA TRP A 146 -3.83 8.37 6.94
C TRP A 146 -3.77 9.50 7.99
N PRO A 147 -3.84 10.79 7.58
CA PRO A 147 -3.68 11.91 8.50
C PRO A 147 -5.00 12.39 9.13
N PHE A 148 -6.14 11.88 8.67
CA PHE A 148 -7.47 12.34 9.06
C PHE A 148 -8.08 11.46 10.16
N THR A 149 -9.31 11.78 10.57
CA THR A 149 -10.00 11.02 11.62
C THR A 149 -10.36 9.61 11.16
N ARG A 150 -10.67 8.74 12.13
CA ARG A 150 -11.24 7.41 11.87
C ARG A 150 -12.57 7.49 11.09
N GLN A 151 -13.40 8.49 11.38
CA GLN A 151 -14.67 8.65 10.69
C GLN A 151 -14.42 8.95 9.21
N GLU A 152 -13.51 9.88 8.91
CA GLU A 152 -13.13 10.18 7.52
C GLU A 152 -12.49 8.98 6.82
N HIS A 153 -11.74 8.15 7.54
CA HIS A 153 -11.24 6.87 7.01
C HIS A 153 -12.39 5.94 6.62
N ALA A 154 -13.44 5.82 7.42
CA ALA A 154 -14.59 4.98 7.08
C ALA A 154 -15.40 5.59 5.92
N ASP A 155 -15.57 6.93 5.92
CA ASP A 155 -16.38 7.65 4.94
C ASP A 155 -15.81 7.53 3.52
N GLN A 156 -14.48 7.51 3.35
CA GLN A 156 -13.89 7.26 2.04
C GLN A 156 -14.20 5.86 1.47
N TYR A 157 -14.68 4.91 2.27
CA TYR A 157 -15.08 3.58 1.77
C TYR A 157 -16.61 3.43 1.65
N ALA A 158 -17.37 4.44 2.08
CA ALA A 158 -18.83 4.39 2.09
C ALA A 158 -19.43 4.34 0.68
N ALA A 159 -18.90 5.13 -0.26
CA ALA A 159 -19.37 5.18 -1.64
C ALA A 159 -18.24 4.86 -2.64
N LEU A 160 -18.60 4.07 -3.66
CA LEU A 160 -17.78 3.81 -4.83
C LEU A 160 -18.19 4.79 -5.93
N ASP A 161 -17.25 5.63 -6.37
CA ASP A 161 -17.42 6.45 -7.56
C ASP A 161 -16.76 5.74 -8.75
N ILE A 162 -17.57 5.33 -9.72
CA ILE A 162 -17.06 4.66 -10.93
C ILE A 162 -16.22 5.60 -11.79
N ALA A 163 -16.42 6.92 -11.71
CA ALA A 163 -15.63 7.89 -12.46
C ALA A 163 -14.16 7.94 -12.00
N ASP A 164 -13.85 7.37 -10.84
CA ASP A 164 -12.48 7.22 -10.35
C ASP A 164 -11.77 5.99 -10.93
N PHE A 165 -12.42 5.17 -11.76
CA PHE A 165 -11.86 3.91 -12.29
C PHE A 165 -11.84 3.86 -13.82
N ASP A 166 -10.70 3.44 -14.36
CA ASP A 166 -10.56 3.00 -15.74
C ASP A 166 -11.03 1.56 -15.89
N THR A 167 -11.55 1.23 -17.08
CA THR A 167 -12.06 -0.11 -17.38
C THR A 167 -11.25 -0.81 -18.46
N TYR A 168 -10.88 -2.06 -18.20
CA TYR A 168 -10.01 -2.84 -19.05
C TYR A 168 -10.75 -4.08 -19.55
N PRO A 169 -10.51 -4.52 -20.79
CA PRO A 169 -11.05 -5.79 -21.25
C PRO A 169 -10.45 -6.94 -20.42
N VAL A 170 -11.29 -7.84 -19.92
CA VAL A 170 -10.81 -9.09 -19.32
C VAL A 170 -10.50 -10.05 -20.47
N ALA A 171 -9.25 -10.51 -20.56
CA ALA A 171 -8.92 -11.58 -21.49
C ALA A 171 -9.77 -12.79 -21.14
N THR A 172 -10.65 -13.21 -22.05
CA THR A 172 -11.35 -14.49 -21.89
C THR A 172 -10.28 -15.56 -22.03
N SER A 173 -9.90 -16.18 -20.91
CA SER A 173 -9.16 -17.44 -20.98
C SER A 173 -10.02 -18.39 -21.81
N ALA A 174 -9.61 -18.64 -23.05
CA ALA A 174 -10.13 -19.77 -23.79
C ALA A 174 -9.83 -20.98 -22.91
N ALA A 175 -10.89 -21.61 -22.40
CA ALA A 175 -10.81 -22.80 -21.57
C ALA A 175 -9.70 -23.69 -22.13
N ALA A 176 -8.66 -23.91 -21.31
CA ALA A 176 -7.57 -24.80 -21.65
C ALA A 176 -8.22 -26.13 -22.05
N GLY A 177 -8.24 -26.37 -23.36
CA GLY A 177 -8.85 -27.56 -23.93
C GLY A 177 -8.19 -28.77 -23.29
N GLU A 178 -9.03 -29.69 -22.82
CA GLU A 178 -8.64 -31.03 -22.45
C GLU A 178 -7.73 -31.61 -23.54
N ALA A 179 -6.45 -31.76 -23.23
CA ALA A 179 -5.54 -32.61 -23.98
C ALA A 179 -5.15 -33.75 -23.05
N ARG A 180 -5.80 -34.87 -23.31
CA ARG A 180 -5.61 -36.22 -22.77
C ARG A 180 -4.19 -36.74 -23.00
#